data_AF-A0A9N9W7J6-F1
#
_entry.id   AF-A0A9N9W7J6-F1
#
_cell.length_a   1.000
_cell.length_b   1.000
_cell.length_c   1.000
_cell.angle_alpha   90.00
_cell.angle_beta   90.00
_cell.angle_gamma   90.00
#
_symmetry.space_group_name_H-M   'P 1'
#
loop_
_entity.id
_entity.type
_entity.pdbx_description
1 polymer ?
#
loop_
_entity_poly.entity_id
_entity_poly.type
_entity_poly.pdbx_seq_one_letter_code
_entity_poly.pdbx_strand_id
1 'polypeptide(L)'
;MSAFVTNLDLYVALKSGGGSKNIDFLFKTLTERIGVELSSEDLSIIKLYCRNFSSNVSKRWSASSRTQKTFLNKNSHWLESEIVWPKCKNIDLNNIFRVTEEEVPII
;
A
#
# COMPACT_ATOMS: atom_id res chain seq x y z
N MET A 1 -5.68 5.23 12.35
CA MET A 1 -5.14 5.29 10.97
C MET A 1 -6.18 4.72 10.03
N SER A 2 -6.56 5.44 8.97
CA SER A 2 -7.52 5.00 7.93
C SER A 2 -7.04 3.71 7.24
N ALA A 3 -7.95 2.89 6.69
CA ALA A 3 -7.60 1.67 5.96
C ALA A 3 -6.68 1.95 4.75
N PHE A 4 -5.96 0.92 4.30
CA PHE A 4 -5.26 0.97 3.02
C PHE A 4 -6.21 0.42 1.94
N VAL A 5 -6.99 1.30 1.33
CA VAL A 5 -7.99 0.92 0.32
C VAL A 5 -7.48 1.16 -1.09
N THR A 6 -6.81 2.29 -1.30
CA THR A 6 -6.43 2.81 -2.62
C THR A 6 -4.91 2.95 -2.77
N ASN A 7 -4.44 3.02 -4.01
CA ASN A 7 -3.01 3.27 -4.27
C ASN A 7 -2.53 4.61 -3.69
N LEU A 8 -3.43 5.58 -3.49
CA LEU A 8 -3.14 6.84 -2.82
C LEU A 8 -2.72 6.61 -1.36
N ASP A 9 -3.40 5.71 -0.64
CA ASP A 9 -3.09 5.42 0.77
C ASP A 9 -1.68 4.84 0.90
N LEU A 10 -1.32 3.91 0.01
CA LEU A 10 0.04 3.34 -0.06
C LEU A 10 1.09 4.40 -0.47
N TYR A 11 0.75 5.28 -1.41
CA TYR A 11 1.62 6.38 -1.81
C TYR A 11 1.91 7.32 -0.64
N VAL A 12 0.89 7.70 0.13
CA VAL A 12 1.03 8.56 1.31
C VAL A 12 1.91 7.87 2.34
N ALA A 13 1.66 6.59 2.67
CA ALA A 13 2.52 5.83 3.59
C ALA A 13 3.98 5.78 3.13
N LEU A 14 4.22 5.47 1.86
CA LEU A 14 5.56 5.45 1.28
C LEU A 14 6.26 6.81 1.40
N LYS A 15 5.53 7.91 1.17
CA LYS A 15 6.07 9.28 1.26
C LYS A 15 6.36 9.72 2.69
N SER A 16 5.56 9.28 3.67
CA SER A 16 5.79 9.54 5.09
C SER A 16 7.12 8.97 5.59
N GLY A 17 7.62 7.89 4.97
CA GLY A 17 8.93 7.32 5.24
C GLY A 17 10.14 8.10 4.69
N GLY A 18 9.97 9.35 4.24
CA GLY A 18 11.07 10.18 3.76
C GLY A 18 11.41 10.06 2.27
N GLY A 19 10.62 9.34 1.47
CA GLY A 19 10.79 9.33 0.01
C GLY A 19 10.09 8.18 -0.72
N SER A 20 9.88 8.35 -2.03
CA SER A 20 9.16 7.39 -2.90
C SER A 20 9.88 6.04 -3.14
N LYS A 21 10.99 5.80 -2.43
CA LYS A 21 11.85 4.61 -2.56
C LYS A 21 12.05 3.87 -1.22
N ASN A 22 11.43 4.31 -0.13
CA ASN A 22 11.61 3.67 1.16
C ASN A 22 10.76 2.39 1.28
N ILE A 23 11.23 1.35 0.59
CA ILE A 23 10.58 0.03 0.52
C ILE A 23 10.53 -0.61 1.91
N ASP A 24 11.60 -0.48 2.70
CA ASP A 24 11.65 -1.09 4.04
C ASP A 24 10.66 -0.42 5.00
N PHE A 25 10.46 0.89 4.90
CA PHE A 25 9.43 1.59 5.67
C PHE A 25 8.02 1.16 5.27
N LEU A 26 7.74 1.07 3.97
CA LEU A 26 6.43 0.61 3.49
C LEU A 26 6.17 -0.84 3.93
N PHE A 27 7.17 -1.71 3.78
CA PHE A 27 7.10 -3.09 4.20
C PHE A 27 6.81 -3.21 5.69
N LYS A 28 7.60 -2.52 6.53
CA LYS A 28 7.41 -2.48 7.98
C LYS A 28 6.00 -2.00 8.35
N THR A 29 5.55 -0.91 7.73
CA THR A 29 4.21 -0.34 7.96
C THR A 29 3.09 -1.34 7.67
N LEU A 30 3.20 -2.09 6.56
CA LEU A 30 2.22 -3.11 6.20
C LEU A 30 2.26 -4.30 7.16
N THR A 31 3.45 -4.80 7.51
CA THR A 31 3.59 -5.95 8.42
C THR A 31 3.14 -5.63 9.85
N GLU A 32 3.45 -4.43 10.37
CA GLU A 32 2.99 -3.99 11.69
C GLU A 32 1.47 -3.89 11.75
N ARG A 33 0.84 -3.52 10.63
CA ARG A 33 -0.61 -3.39 10.54
C ARG A 33 -1.35 -4.72 10.43
N ILE A 34 -0.72 -5.74 9.85
CA ILE A 34 -1.27 -7.11 9.83
C ILE A 34 -1.40 -7.65 11.26
N GLY A 35 -0.49 -7.28 12.17
CA GLY A 35 -0.64 -7.53 13.60
C GLY A 35 -0.56 -9.00 14.02
N VAL A 36 -0.28 -9.91 13.09
CA VAL A 36 -0.12 -11.34 13.33
C VAL A 36 1.22 -11.85 12.78
N GLU A 37 1.66 -13.01 13.27
CA GLU A 37 2.88 -13.64 12.81
C GLU A 37 2.74 -14.10 11.35
N LEU A 38 3.65 -13.61 10.50
CA LEU A 38 3.69 -13.92 9.09
C LEU A 38 4.72 -15.02 8.82
N SER A 39 4.38 -15.97 7.94
CA SER A 39 5.35 -16.94 7.47
C SER A 39 6.45 -16.26 6.62
N SER A 40 7.61 -16.91 6.48
CA SER A 40 8.68 -16.44 5.59
C SER A 40 8.22 -16.28 4.13
N GLU A 41 7.25 -17.09 3.70
CA GLU A 41 6.64 -17.03 2.37
C GLU A 41 5.77 -15.76 2.24
N ASP A 42 4.89 -15.50 3.22
CA ASP A 42 4.04 -14.32 3.24
C ASP A 42 4.86 -13.02 3.32
N LEU A 43 5.90 -12.99 4.16
CA LEU A 43 6.85 -11.87 4.25
C LEU A 43 7.52 -11.60 2.90
N SER A 44 7.93 -12.66 2.19
CA SER A 44 8.56 -12.54 0.88
C SER A 44 7.59 -11.97 -0.17
N ILE A 45 6.33 -12.42 -0.15
CA ILE A 45 5.26 -11.92 -1.04
C ILE A 45 4.99 -10.44 -0.79
N ILE A 46 4.79 -10.03 0.47
CA ILE A 46 4.52 -8.64 0.84
C ILE A 46 5.72 -7.75 0.49
N LYS A 47 6.95 -8.22 0.71
CA LYS A 47 8.16 -7.47 0.36
C LYS A 47 8.30 -7.28 -1.15
N LEU A 48 8.01 -8.30 -1.94
CA LEU A 48 7.99 -8.21 -3.40
C LEU A 48 6.92 -7.23 -3.88
N TYR A 49 5.73 -7.28 -3.28
CA TYR A 49 4.66 -6.32 -3.56
C TYR A 49 5.11 -4.88 -3.31
N CYS A 50 5.72 -4.58 -2.15
CA CYS A 50 6.24 -3.26 -1.82
C CYS A 50 7.28 -2.76 -2.83
N ARG A 51 8.17 -3.65 -3.27
CA ARG A 51 9.18 -3.34 -4.31
C ARG A 51 8.53 -2.97 -5.63
N ASN A 52 7.55 -3.74 -6.07
CA ASN A 52 6.83 -3.50 -7.32
C ASN A 52 6.03 -2.19 -7.26
N PHE A 53 5.34 -1.93 -6.15
CA PHE A 53 4.61 -0.69 -5.94
C PHE A 53 5.55 0.53 -5.97
N SER A 54 6.64 0.52 -5.20
CA SER A 54 7.61 1.62 -5.19
C SER A 54 8.28 1.84 -6.55
N SER A 55 8.56 0.78 -7.29
CA SER A 55 9.07 0.86 -8.67
C SER A 55 8.06 1.54 -9.59
N ASN A 56 6.77 1.17 -9.52
CA ASN A 56 5.70 1.80 -10.29
C ASN A 56 5.52 3.28 -9.94
N VAL A 57 5.53 3.63 -8.64
CA VAL A 57 5.53 5.03 -8.18
C VAL A 57 6.72 5.78 -8.79
N SER A 58 7.92 5.21 -8.73
CA SER A 58 9.14 5.86 -9.25
C SER A 58 9.11 6.10 -10.76
N LYS A 59 8.57 5.14 -11.53
CA LYS A 59 8.37 5.29 -12.98
C LYS A 59 7.37 6.41 -13.30
N ARG A 60 6.19 6.38 -12.64
CA ARG A 60 5.15 7.41 -12.80
C ARG A 60 5.62 8.79 -12.35
N TRP A 61 6.39 8.86 -11.27
CA TRP A 61 7.02 10.08 -10.76
C TRP A 61 7.96 10.70 -11.78
N SER A 62 8.81 9.87 -12.40
CA SER A 62 9.74 10.31 -13.44
C SER A 62 9.01 10.79 -14.69
N ALA A 63 7.95 10.10 -15.12
CA ALA A 63 7.10 10.51 -16.24
C ALA A 63 6.26 11.78 -15.96
N SER A 64 6.11 12.16 -14.68
CA SER A 64 5.34 13.32 -14.22
C SER A 64 6.24 14.49 -13.84
N SER A 65 7.35 14.66 -14.57
CA SER A 65 8.36 15.72 -14.37
C SER A 65 8.92 15.82 -12.94
N ARG A 66 8.76 14.78 -12.12
CA ARG A 66 9.16 14.74 -10.70
C ARG A 66 8.54 15.86 -9.86
N THR A 67 7.33 16.31 -10.20
CA THR A 67 6.59 17.31 -9.40
C THR A 67 5.34 16.68 -8.80
N GLN A 68 5.05 17.00 -7.52
CA GLN A 68 3.93 16.39 -6.80
C GLN A 68 2.59 16.71 -7.45
N LYS A 69 2.37 17.99 -7.79
CA LYS A 69 1.15 18.43 -8.47
C LYS A 69 0.91 17.68 -9.79
N THR A 70 1.92 17.56 -10.64
CA THR A 70 1.78 16.87 -11.93
C THR A 70 1.58 15.37 -11.75
N PHE A 71 2.27 14.75 -10.78
CA PHE A 71 2.12 13.33 -10.47
C PHE A 71 0.68 13.00 -10.03
N LEU A 72 0.14 13.75 -9.06
CA LEU A 72 -1.22 13.56 -8.56
C LEU A 72 -2.24 13.75 -9.69
N ASN A 73 -2.11 14.81 -10.48
CA ASN A 73 -3.05 15.08 -11.57
C ASN A 73 -2.98 14.04 -12.69
N LYS A 74 -1.79 13.62 -13.12
CA LYS A 74 -1.65 12.66 -14.24
C LYS A 74 -1.99 11.22 -13.86
N ASN A 75 -1.95 10.89 -12.57
CA ASN A 75 -2.15 9.53 -12.08
C ASN A 75 -3.36 9.41 -11.14
N SER A 76 -4.26 10.39 -11.09
CA SER A 76 -5.41 10.40 -10.18
C SER A 76 -6.23 9.12 -10.28
N HIS A 77 -6.61 8.69 -11.48
CA HIS A 77 -7.33 7.43 -11.70
C HIS A 77 -6.57 6.20 -11.15
N TRP A 78 -5.24 6.17 -11.27
CA TRP A 78 -4.45 5.06 -10.72
C TRP A 78 -4.32 5.16 -9.20
N LEU A 79 -4.24 6.37 -8.66
CA LEU A 79 -4.15 6.60 -7.22
C LEU A 79 -5.49 6.29 -6.52
N GLU A 80 -6.61 6.62 -7.16
CA GLU A 80 -7.97 6.37 -6.68
C GLU A 80 -8.40 4.90 -6.84
N SER A 81 -7.73 4.13 -7.71
CA SER A 81 -8.06 2.71 -7.86
C SER A 81 -7.73 1.93 -6.60
N GLU A 82 -8.61 1.00 -6.25
CA GLU A 82 -8.42 0.08 -5.14
C GLU A 82 -7.15 -0.75 -5.30
N ILE A 83 -6.57 -1.11 -4.15
CA ILE A 83 -5.40 -1.95 -4.08
C ILE A 83 -5.78 -3.38 -4.41
N VAL A 84 -5.09 -3.96 -5.39
CA VAL A 84 -5.11 -5.40 -5.62
C VAL A 84 -4.03 -6.02 -4.74
N TRP A 85 -4.45 -6.54 -3.58
CA TRP A 85 -3.52 -7.16 -2.64
C TRP A 85 -3.00 -8.50 -3.16
N PRO A 86 -1.72 -8.84 -2.88
CA PRO A 86 -1.21 -10.15 -3.21
C PRO A 86 -1.88 -11.21 -2.32
N LYS A 87 -2.09 -12.41 -2.87
CA LYS A 87 -2.57 -13.54 -2.08
C LYS A 87 -1.44 -14.04 -1.18
N CYS A 88 -1.67 -14.01 0.12
CA CYS A 88 -0.83 -14.67 1.12
C CYS A 88 -1.41 -16.05 1.42
N LYS A 89 -0.55 -16.98 1.85
CA LYS A 89 -0.91 -18.40 2.00
C LYS A 89 -1.76 -18.63 3.24
N ASN A 90 -1.43 -17.93 4.32
CA ASN A 90 -2.06 -18.10 5.63
C ASN A 90 -2.98 -16.94 6.00
N ILE A 91 -3.08 -15.89 5.16
CA ILE A 91 -3.79 -14.65 5.49
C ILE A 91 -4.42 -14.05 4.23
N ASP A 92 -5.67 -13.60 4.33
CA ASP A 92 -6.31 -12.76 3.31
C ASP A 92 -6.08 -11.27 3.63
N LEU A 93 -5.16 -10.66 2.88
CA LEU A 93 -4.83 -9.24 3.05
C LEU A 93 -5.99 -8.31 2.68
N ASN A 94 -6.94 -8.74 1.84
CA ASN A 94 -8.07 -7.88 1.46
C ASN A 94 -8.94 -7.55 2.67
N ASN A 95 -9.18 -8.52 3.55
CA ASN A 95 -10.00 -8.35 4.75
C ASN A 95 -9.29 -7.50 5.82
N ILE A 96 -7.97 -7.49 5.83
CA ILE A 96 -7.18 -6.73 6.81
C ILE A 96 -7.08 -5.25 6.43
N PHE A 97 -6.98 -4.96 5.14
CA PHE A 97 -6.64 -3.62 4.65
C PHE A 97 -7.80 -2.84 4.03
N ARG A 98 -8.82 -3.51 3.47
CA ARG A 98 -10.13 -2.88 3.32
C ARG A 98 -10.72 -2.91 4.72
N VAL A 99 -10.97 -1.75 5.33
CA VAL A 99 -11.82 -1.73 6.53
C VAL A 99 -13.11 -2.43 6.11
N THR A 100 -13.33 -3.64 6.61
CA THR A 100 -14.67 -4.18 6.68
C THR A 100 -15.38 -3.25 7.64
N GLU A 101 -16.40 -2.55 7.14
CA GLU A 101 -17.45 -2.03 7.98
C GLU A 101 -18.08 -3.25 8.69
N GLU A 102 -17.43 -3.78 9.72
CA GLU A 102 -18.12 -4.61 10.70
C GLU A 102 -19.03 -3.65 11.46
N GLU A 103 -20.28 -3.66 11.01
CA GLU A 103 -21.50 -3.35 11.73
C GLU A 103 -21.26 -2.99 13.19
N VAL A 104 -21.51 -1.73 13.55
CA VAL A 104 -21.77 -1.39 14.94
C VAL A 104 -23.05 -2.14 15.33
N PRO A 105 -23.03 -3.12 16.25
CA PRO A 105 -24.26 -3.64 16.79
C PRO A 105 -24.77 -2.58 17.77
N ILE A 106 -25.71 -1.75 17.33
CA ILE A 106 -26.49 -0.93 18.25
C ILE A 106 -27.68 -1.78 18.71
N ILE A 107 -27.47 -2.33 19.90
CA ILE A 107 -28.37 -2.86 20.92
C ILE A 107 -29.82 -2.35 20.81
#